data_AF-A0A5C7KYV4-F1
#
_entry.id   AF-A0A5C7KYV4-F1
#
_cell.length_a   1.000
_cell.length_b   1.000
_cell.length_c   1.000
_cell.angle_alpha   90.00
_cell.angle_beta   90.00
_cell.angle_gamma   90.00
#
_symmetry.space_group_name_H-M   'P 1'
#
loop_
_entity.id
_entity.type
_entity.pdbx_description
1 polymer ?
#
loop_
_entity_poly.entity_id
_entity_poly.type
_entity_poly.pdbx_seq_one_letter_code
_entity_poly.pdbx_strand_id
1 'polypeptide(L)' 'PWQNGNVESFNGKLRDECLNREWFVNLRDAKVVIEQWRSFYNHKRPHSALGYKPPAAIREAFQGGENSTRLTIAVATN' A
#
# COMPACT_ATOMS: atom_id res chain seq x y z
N PRO A 1 -8.11 -21.73 -4.47
CA PRO A 1 -8.40 -20.39 -5.04
C PRO A 1 -8.92 -19.41 -3.96
N TRP A 2 -8.00 -18.76 -3.25
CA TRP A 2 -8.30 -17.76 -2.19
C TRP A 2 -7.09 -16.85 -1.88
N GLN A 3 -6.16 -16.67 -2.83
CA GLN A 3 -4.90 -15.97 -2.56
C GLN A 3 -4.95 -14.45 -2.79
N ASN A 4 -6.11 -13.92 -3.20
CA ASN A 4 -6.23 -12.58 -3.78
C ASN A 4 -6.84 -11.56 -2.80
N GLY A 5 -7.12 -11.94 -1.55
CA GLY A 5 -7.91 -11.13 -0.62
C GLY A 5 -7.38 -9.71 -0.40
N ASN A 6 -6.06 -9.50 -0.51
CA ASN A 6 -5.46 -8.17 -0.45
C ASN A 6 -5.84 -7.29 -1.65
N VAL A 7 -5.80 -7.86 -2.86
CA VAL A 7 -6.18 -7.17 -4.11
C VAL A 7 -7.67 -6.90 -4.14
N GLU A 8 -8.48 -7.84 -3.66
CA GLU A 8 -9.93 -7.68 -3.54
C GLU A 8 -10.29 -6.56 -2.56
N SER A 9 -9.66 -6.53 -1.39
CA SER A 9 -9.83 -5.47 -0.39
C SER A 9 -9.43 -4.10 -0.94
N PHE A 10 -8.28 -4.02 -1.64
CA PHE A 10 -7.86 -2.79 -2.30
C PHE A 10 -8.88 -2.30 -3.34
N ASN A 11 -9.32 -3.18 -4.24
CA ASN A 11 -10.26 -2.83 -5.31
C ASN A 11 -11.63 -2.39 -4.77
N GLY A 12 -12.12 -3.04 -3.70
CA GLY A 12 -13.34 -2.62 -3.01
C GLY A 12 -13.21 -1.21 -2.43
N LYS A 13 -12.11 -0.94 -1.73
CA LYS A 13 -11.84 0.39 -1.16
C LYS A 13 -11.66 1.47 -2.20
N LEU A 14 -10.97 1.18 -3.30
CA LEU A 14 -10.83 2.12 -4.42
C LEU A 14 -12.20 2.50 -4.99
N ARG A 15 -13.10 1.53 -5.14
CA ARG A 15 -14.45 1.79 -5.63
C ARG A 15 -15.26 2.65 -4.65
N ASP A 16 -15.32 2.27 -3.38
CA ASP A 16 -16.21 2.90 -2.41
C ASP A 16 -15.71 4.26 -1.89
N GLU A 17 -14.39 4.41 -1.76
CA GLU A 17 -13.77 5.59 -1.14
C GLU A 17 -13.27 6.61 -2.16
N CYS A 18 -13.08 6.23 -3.43
CA CYS A 18 -12.62 7.13 -4.49
C CYS A 18 -13.63 7.23 -5.63
N LEU A 19 -13.87 6.15 -6.36
CA LEU A 19 -14.57 6.22 -7.65
C LEU A 19 -16.07 6.56 -7.50
N ASN A 20 -16.72 6.04 -6.46
CA ASN A 20 -18.14 6.30 -6.21
C ASN A 20 -18.41 7.70 -5.60
N ARG A 21 -17.38 8.44 -5.18
CA ARG A 21 -17.51 9.75 -4.53
C ARG A 21 -17.27 10.92 -5.48
N GLU A 22 -16.72 10.65 -6.64
CA GLU A 22 -16.17 11.67 -7.55
C GLU A 22 -16.88 11.60 -8.90
N TRP A 23 -17.18 12.77 -9.46
CA TRP A 23 -17.64 12.88 -10.84
C TRP A 23 -16.48 13.32 -11.74
N PHE A 24 -16.04 12.44 -12.63
CA PHE A 24 -14.91 12.73 -13.52
C PHE A 24 -15.37 13.40 -14.81
N VAL A 25 -14.90 14.63 -15.04
CA VAL A 25 -15.18 15.38 -16.27
C VAL A 25 -14.34 14.86 -17.44
N ASN A 26 -13.11 14.41 -17.17
CA ASN A 26 -12.23 13.83 -18.18
C ASN A 26 -11.21 12.85 -17.55
N LEU A 27 -10.50 12.11 -18.40
CA LEU A 27 -9.52 11.10 -17.97
C LEU A 27 -8.30 11.69 -17.24
N ARG A 28 -7.94 12.95 -17.50
CA ARG A 28 -6.81 13.59 -16.83
C ARG A 28 -7.13 13.85 -15.37
N ASP A 29 -8.32 14.37 -15.10
CA ASP A 29 -8.80 14.62 -13.75
C ASP A 29 -8.93 13.30 -12.98
N ALA A 30 -9.49 12.27 -13.62
CA ALA A 30 -9.56 10.93 -13.03
C ALA A 30 -8.18 10.38 -12.64
N LYS A 31 -7.16 10.53 -13.50
CA LYS A 31 -5.79 10.09 -13.19
C LYS A 31 -5.21 10.82 -11.97
N VAL A 32 -5.42 12.14 -11.88
CA VAL A 32 -4.91 12.93 -10.75
C VAL A 32 -5.55 12.46 -9.45
N VAL A 33 -6.86 12.30 -9.42
CA VAL A 33 -7.61 11.87 -8.23
C VAL A 33 -7.24 10.45 -7.82
N ILE A 34 -7.16 9.52 -8.78
CA ILE A 34 -6.77 8.13 -8.50
C ILE A 34 -5.35 8.05 -7.94
N GLU A 35 -4.40 8.82 -8.48
CA GLU A 35 -3.02 8.84 -7.97
C GLU A 35 -2.92 9.45 -6.57
N GLN A 36 -3.67 10.51 -6.29
CA GLN A 36 -3.76 11.09 -4.95
C GLN A 36 -4.33 10.08 -3.95
N TRP A 37 -5.41 9.39 -4.33
CA TRP A 37 -6.02 8.36 -3.48
C TRP A 37 -5.06 7.18 -3.25
N ARG A 38 -4.36 6.73 -4.30
CA ARG A 38 -3.35 5.66 -4.19
C ARG A 38 -2.23 6.04 -3.22
N SER A 39 -1.72 7.28 -3.32
CA SER A 39 -0.70 7.80 -2.41
C SER A 39 -1.20 7.83 -0.96
N PHE A 40 -2.44 8.31 -0.75
CA PHE A 40 -3.06 8.28 0.57
C PHE A 40 -3.22 6.85 1.11
N TYR A 41 -3.74 5.92 0.32
CA TYR A 41 -3.92 4.52 0.70
C TYR A 41 -2.59 3.90 1.14
N ASN A 42 -1.53 4.09 0.36
CA ASN A 42 -0.24 3.46 0.60
C ASN A 42 0.55 4.07 1.76
N HIS A 43 0.45 5.39 1.98
CA HIS A 43 1.33 6.10 2.92
C HIS A 43 0.65 6.65 4.17
N LYS A 44 -0.68 6.82 4.17
CA LYS A 44 -1.39 7.53 5.24
C LYS A 44 -2.59 6.77 5.81
N ARG A 45 -3.22 5.91 5.03
CA ARG A 45 -4.44 5.21 5.44
C ARG A 45 -4.12 4.24 6.58
N PRO A 46 -4.82 4.31 7.73
CA PRO A 46 -4.62 3.36 8.81
C PRO A 46 -5.35 2.04 8.51
N HIS A 47 -4.64 0.92 8.65
CA HIS A 47 -5.22 -0.42 8.48
C HIS A 47 -5.19 -1.19 9.80
N SER A 48 -6.36 -1.55 10.33
CA SER A 48 -6.46 -2.30 11.59
C SER A 48 -5.70 -3.63 11.57
N ALA A 49 -5.75 -4.35 10.45
CA ALA A 49 -4.98 -5.57 10.23
C ALA A 49 -3.45 -5.38 10.25
N LEU A 50 -2.98 -4.14 10.06
CA LEU A 50 -1.56 -3.76 10.09
C LEU A 50 -1.21 -2.98 11.37
N GLY A 51 -2.02 -3.08 12.42
CA GLY A 51 -1.80 -2.33 13.67
C GLY A 51 -1.95 -0.82 13.48
N TYR A 52 -2.90 -0.39 12.66
CA TYR A 52 -3.17 1.01 12.29
C TYR A 52 -2.03 1.70 11.51
N LYS A 53 -1.11 0.93 10.95
CA LYS A 53 -0.03 1.44 10.09
C LYS A 53 -0.44 1.43 8.61
N PRO A 54 0.12 2.34 7.80
CA PRO A 54 -0.07 2.30 6.36
C PRO A 54 0.75 1.16 5.72
N PRO A 55 0.35 0.66 4.53
CA PRO A 55 1.05 -0.42 3.85
C PRO A 55 2.54 -0.14 3.59
N ALA A 56 2.90 1.11 3.29
CA ALA A 56 4.30 1.50 3.06
C ALA A 56 5.18 1.30 4.31
N ALA A 57 4.66 1.57 5.51
CA ALA A 57 5.41 1.38 6.75
C ALA A 57 5.73 -0.10 7.01
N ILE A 58 4.83 -1.00 6.60
CA ILE A 58 5.06 -2.44 6.67
C ILE A 58 6.14 -2.85 5.66
N ARG A 59 6.06 -2.35 4.42
CA ARG A 59 7.08 -2.61 3.39
C ARG A 59 8.47 -2.16 3.84
N GLU A 60 8.60 -0.97 4.40
CA GLU A 60 9.87 -0.44 4.91
C GLU A 60 10.43 -1.29 6.04
N ALA A 61 9.57 -1.75 6.97
CA ALA A 61 9.99 -2.64 8.06
C ALA A 61 10.52 -3.99 7.53
N PHE A 62 9.88 -4.58 6.51
CA PHE A 62 10.38 -5.81 5.87
C PHE A 62 11.72 -5.59 5.16
N GLN A 63 11.87 -4.49 4.42
CA GLN A 63 13.13 -4.17 3.73
C GLN A 63 14.27 -3.90 4.72
N GLY A 64 14.00 -3.22 5.84
CA GLY A 64 14.97 -3.03 6.90
C GLY A 64 15.44 -4.35 7.54
N GLY A 65 14.50 -5.30 7.72
CA GLY A 65 14.81 -6.65 8.22
C GLY A 65 15.66 -7.47 7.24
N GLU A 66 15.33 -7.44 5.94
CA GLU A 66 16.13 -8.12 4.91
C GLU A 66 17.54 -7.53 4.81
N ASN A 67 17.65 -6.20 4.81
CA ASN A 67 18.94 -5.51 4.76
C ASN A 67 19.78 -5.80 6.02
N SER A 68 19.16 -5.82 7.20
CA SER A 68 19.84 -6.17 8.45
C SER A 68 20.30 -7.63 8.45
N THR A 69 19.47 -8.56 7.98
CA THR A 69 19.80 -10.00 7.91
C THR A 69 20.92 -10.28 6.91
N ARG A 70 20.92 -9.58 5.77
CA ARG A 70 21.95 -9.70 4.75
C ARG A 70 23.29 -9.14 5.23
N LEU A 71 23.27 -8.06 6.02
CA LEU A 71 24.47 -7.51 6.66
C LEU A 71 25.02 -8.44 7.74
N THR A 72 24.21 -8.96 8.67
CA THR A 72 24.69 -9.88 9.72
C THR A 72 25.29 -11.16 9.16
N ILE A 73 24.69 -11.76 8.13
CA ILE A 73 25.28 -12.94 7.46
C ILE A 73 26.64 -12.57 6.83
N ALA A 74 26.76 -11.42 6.19
CA ALA A 74 28.00 -10.99 5.56
C ALA A 74 29.14 -10.68 6.55
N VAL A 75 28.83 -10.19 7.76
CA VAL A 75 29.85 -9.96 8.82
C VAL A 75 30.25 -11.26 9.54
N ALA A 76 29.36 -12.26 9.58
CA ALA A 76 29.62 -13.55 10.24
C ALA A 76 30.44 -14.54 9.38
N THR A 77 30.71 -14.23 8.12
CA THR A 77 31.46 -15.07 7.18
C THR A 77 32.89 -14.57 6.91
N ASN A 78 33.45 -13.74 7.79
CA ASN A 78 34.83 -13.22 7.67
C ASN A 78 35.68 -13.61 8.87
#